data_AF-A0A426U1A7-F1
#
_entry.id   AF-A0A426U1A7-F1
#
_cell.length_a   1.000
_cell.length_b   1.000
_cell.length_c   1.000
_cell.angle_alpha   90.00
_cell.angle_beta   90.00
_cell.angle_gamma   90.00
#
_symmetry.space_group_name_H-M   'P 1'
#
loop_
_entity.id
_entity.type
_entity.pdbx_description
1 polymer ?
#
loop_
_entity_poly.entity_id
_entity_poly.type
_entity_poly.pdbx_seq_one_letter_code
_entity_poly.pdbx_strand_id
1 'polypeptide(L)'
;MADSHRTALNQLLTDSSSEEWQLAAQVLHQAFTWCATVTDLPSMEDPEVALDFLMSLKQAIQQGDAWLSTLDALIEHAAPGQTLRHALDQRRAAVAAGAHQLSELSGTVAALQQAEAALRQQVGEREALVAQHAALEARLPELQRLQRLAQEVDGLRSQVECVERNRSAAEEETEQLEAQLAQQTEQFLLLSKAQMTHLRADVRALLPKAKQRHAAIAQTRRQWQEDAARYAELDVVLQKEREVLSLYRAADQMIADALGDQPEVQSAQALLQKVGRFLEQADAILARVLEAQARAEEAQKLFVAGGSA
;
A
#
# COMPACT_ATOMS: atom_id res chain seq x y z
N MET A 1 -116.98 44.18 84.22
CA MET A 1 -115.88 43.35 83.69
C MET A 1 -116.08 43.10 82.19
N ALA A 2 -117.27 42.65 81.74
CA ALA A 2 -117.56 42.44 80.32
C ALA A 2 -117.31 43.66 79.40
N ASP A 3 -117.64 44.88 79.84
CA ASP A 3 -117.40 46.11 79.05
C ASP A 3 -115.92 46.44 78.84
N SER A 4 -115.04 46.02 79.75
CA SER A 4 -113.59 46.22 79.64
C SER A 4 -112.96 45.34 78.56
N HIS A 5 -113.46 44.12 78.39
CA HIS A 5 -112.96 43.21 77.34
C HIS A 5 -113.51 43.60 75.97
N ARG A 6 -114.75 44.08 75.90
CA ARG A 6 -115.33 44.64 74.67
C ARG A 6 -114.57 45.88 74.18
N THR A 7 -114.17 46.77 75.08
CA THR A 7 -113.36 47.94 74.72
C THR A 7 -111.94 47.55 74.30
N ALA A 8 -111.31 46.58 74.98
CA ALA A 8 -110.00 46.06 74.58
C ALA A 8 -110.02 45.36 73.21
N LEU A 9 -111.07 44.59 72.90
CA LEU A 9 -111.27 43.98 71.58
C LEU A 9 -111.42 45.03 70.48
N ASN A 10 -112.25 46.05 70.71
CA ASN A 10 -112.41 47.13 69.75
C ASN A 10 -111.11 47.90 69.52
N GLN A 11 -110.32 48.15 70.59
CA GLN A 11 -109.02 48.78 70.46
C GLN A 11 -108.05 47.93 69.62
N LEU A 12 -107.93 46.63 69.90
CA LEU A 12 -107.08 45.71 69.13
C LEU A 12 -107.51 45.56 67.66
N LEU A 13 -108.81 45.66 67.36
CA LEU A 13 -109.32 45.65 65.99
C LEU A 13 -109.08 46.97 65.24
N THR A 14 -108.94 48.09 65.96
CA THR A 14 -108.64 49.39 65.36
C THR A 14 -107.14 49.72 65.29
N ASP A 15 -106.30 48.97 66.00
CA ASP A 15 -104.86 49.20 66.05
C ASP A 15 -104.17 48.55 64.83
N SER A 16 -103.94 49.33 63.78
CA SER A 16 -103.32 48.88 62.52
C SER A 16 -101.78 48.80 62.57
N SER A 17 -101.20 48.90 63.77
CA SER A 17 -99.75 49.07 63.99
C SER A 17 -98.98 47.76 64.19
N SER A 18 -99.65 46.64 64.44
CA SER A 18 -99.04 45.32 64.67
C SER A 18 -99.26 44.39 63.47
N GLU A 19 -98.33 43.47 63.24
CA GLU A 19 -98.45 42.46 62.19
C GLU A 19 -99.70 41.59 62.44
N GLU A 20 -100.46 41.31 61.37
CA GLU A 20 -101.79 40.69 61.42
C GLU A 20 -101.81 39.36 62.18
N TRP A 21 -100.72 38.57 62.11
CA TRP A 21 -100.61 37.28 62.78
C TRP A 21 -100.43 37.39 64.30
N GLN A 22 -99.77 38.46 64.79
CA GLN A 22 -99.66 38.74 66.23
C GLN A 22 -100.98 39.29 66.78
N LEU A 23 -101.65 40.17 66.00
CA LEU A 23 -102.97 40.70 66.34
C LEU A 23 -104.02 39.60 66.39
N ALA A 24 -104.04 38.69 65.41
CA ALA A 24 -105.01 37.60 65.35
C ALA A 24 -105.01 36.71 66.61
N ALA A 25 -103.83 36.36 67.13
CA ALA A 25 -103.71 35.56 68.34
C ALA A 25 -104.21 36.32 69.59
N GLN A 26 -103.89 37.61 69.70
CA GLN A 26 -104.33 38.46 70.81
C GLN A 26 -105.85 38.72 70.77
N VAL A 27 -106.41 38.96 69.58
CA VAL A 27 -107.85 39.14 69.36
C VAL A 27 -108.62 37.87 69.71
N LEU A 28 -108.15 36.69 69.27
CA LEU A 28 -108.74 35.41 69.66
C LEU A 28 -108.74 35.22 71.18
N HIS A 29 -107.61 35.48 71.84
CA HIS A 29 -107.51 35.35 73.30
C HIS A 29 -108.52 36.27 74.03
N GLN A 30 -108.60 37.54 73.64
CA GLN A 30 -109.55 38.49 74.24
C GLN A 30 -111.01 38.14 73.90
N ALA A 31 -111.28 37.63 72.70
CA ALA A 31 -112.62 37.20 72.28
C ALA A 31 -113.12 36.02 73.12
N PHE A 32 -112.29 34.99 73.33
CA PHE A 32 -112.66 33.86 74.19
C PHE A 32 -112.83 34.27 75.65
N THR A 33 -111.96 35.14 76.15
CA THR A 33 -112.05 35.66 77.52
C THR A 33 -113.33 36.49 77.70
N TRP A 34 -113.68 37.32 76.73
CA TRP A 34 -114.93 38.08 76.74
C TRP A 34 -116.16 37.16 76.71
N CYS A 35 -116.18 36.16 75.83
CA CYS A 35 -117.25 35.15 75.77
C CYS A 35 -117.47 34.48 77.13
N ALA A 36 -116.41 34.08 77.82
CA ALA A 36 -116.50 33.49 79.17
C ALA A 36 -117.12 34.44 80.20
N THR A 37 -116.81 35.74 80.13
CA THR A 37 -117.40 36.73 81.06
C THR A 37 -118.86 37.07 80.76
N VAL A 38 -119.32 36.92 79.52
CA VAL A 38 -120.71 37.20 79.11
C VAL A 38 -121.64 36.03 79.45
N THR A 39 -121.13 34.81 79.42
CA THR A 39 -121.90 33.60 79.82
C THR A 39 -122.20 33.52 81.31
N ASP A 40 -121.51 34.27 82.15
CA ASP A 40 -121.71 34.31 83.62
C ASP A 40 -122.81 35.29 84.09
N LEU A 41 -123.49 36.00 83.18
CA LEU A 41 -124.59 36.92 83.54
C LEU A 41 -125.97 36.23 83.54
N PRO A 42 -126.83 36.45 84.56
CA PRO A 42 -128.15 35.84 84.68
C PRO A 42 -129.23 36.38 83.71
N SER A 43 -128.87 37.13 82.66
CA SER A 43 -129.84 37.74 81.73
C SER A 43 -130.13 36.93 80.46
N MET A 44 -129.73 35.65 80.42
CA MET A 44 -130.11 34.70 79.35
C MET A 44 -131.47 34.04 79.70
N GLU A 45 -132.49 34.86 79.99
CA GLU A 45 -133.84 34.36 80.32
C GLU A 45 -134.63 33.94 79.06
N ASP A 46 -134.15 34.29 77.86
CA ASP A 46 -134.72 33.87 76.58
C ASP A 46 -134.00 32.63 76.01
N PRO A 47 -134.68 31.47 75.91
CA PRO A 47 -134.09 30.24 75.43
C PRO A 47 -133.66 30.29 73.96
N GLU A 48 -134.26 31.15 73.12
CA GLU A 48 -133.85 31.29 71.72
C GLU A 48 -132.48 31.97 71.60
N VAL A 49 -132.27 33.05 72.37
CA VAL A 49 -130.99 33.78 72.41
C VAL A 49 -129.86 32.92 72.97
N ALA A 50 -130.15 32.10 73.99
CA ALA A 50 -129.18 31.17 74.55
C ALA A 50 -128.77 30.07 73.55
N LEU A 51 -129.73 29.55 72.76
CA LEU A 51 -129.46 28.54 71.74
C LEU A 51 -128.62 29.11 70.59
N ASP A 52 -128.95 30.31 70.11
CA ASP A 52 -128.21 30.98 69.03
C ASP A 52 -126.77 31.31 69.45
N PHE A 53 -126.57 31.74 70.70
CA PHE A 53 -125.24 31.96 71.26
C PHE A 53 -124.44 30.65 71.32
N LEU A 54 -125.03 29.56 71.82
CA LEU A 54 -124.36 28.25 71.89
C LEU A 54 -124.03 27.69 70.52
N MET A 55 -124.91 27.87 69.53
CA MET A 55 -124.67 27.48 68.14
C MET A 55 -123.51 28.26 67.52
N SER A 56 -123.47 29.58 67.75
CA SER A 56 -122.40 30.45 67.28
C SER A 56 -121.06 30.12 67.94
N LEU A 57 -121.07 29.86 69.25
CA LEU A 57 -119.88 29.43 70.00
C LEU A 57 -119.38 28.06 69.53
N LYS A 58 -120.30 27.10 69.31
CA LYS A 58 -119.96 25.79 68.76
C LYS A 58 -119.32 25.89 67.38
N GLN A 59 -119.84 26.76 66.51
CA GLN A 59 -119.29 26.99 65.18
C GLN A 59 -117.89 27.63 65.24
N ALA A 60 -117.67 28.58 66.15
CA ALA A 60 -116.36 29.18 66.37
C ALA A 60 -115.33 28.16 66.89
N ILE A 61 -115.72 27.29 67.83
CA ILE A 61 -114.85 26.22 68.35
C ILE A 61 -114.50 25.21 67.26
N GLN A 62 -115.46 24.82 66.42
CA GLN A 62 -115.22 23.91 65.28
C GLN A 62 -114.25 24.52 64.25
N GLN A 63 -114.31 25.83 64.03
CA GLN A 63 -113.34 26.52 63.18
C GLN A 63 -111.96 26.63 63.86
N GLY A 64 -111.92 26.72 65.19
CA GLY A 64 -110.68 26.68 65.99
C GLY A 64 -109.96 25.33 65.95
N ASP A 65 -110.68 24.21 65.92
CA ASP A 65 -110.10 22.86 65.79
C ASP A 65 -109.30 22.70 64.48
N ALA A 66 -109.77 23.32 63.39
CA ALA A 66 -109.03 23.32 62.13
C ALA A 66 -107.68 24.07 62.24
N TRP A 67 -107.61 25.12 63.06
CA TRP A 67 -106.36 25.86 63.31
C TRP A 67 -105.39 25.10 64.23
N LEU A 68 -105.89 24.34 65.20
CA LEU A 68 -105.04 23.48 66.02
C LEU A 68 -104.28 22.45 65.17
N SER A 69 -104.90 21.94 64.10
CA SER A 69 -104.24 21.00 63.18
C SER A 69 -103.11 21.63 62.35
N THR A 70 -103.06 22.96 62.21
CA THR A 70 -102.00 23.66 61.48
C THR A 70 -100.88 24.15 62.41
N LEU A 71 -101.09 24.07 63.73
CA LEU A 71 -100.14 24.50 64.76
C LEU A 71 -98.91 23.59 64.81
N ASP A 72 -99.09 22.28 64.60
CA ASP A 72 -97.99 21.30 64.53
C ASP A 72 -97.02 21.59 63.38
N ALA A 73 -97.54 21.95 62.20
CA ALA A 73 -96.72 22.32 61.03
C ALA A 73 -95.92 23.61 61.27
N LEU A 74 -96.48 24.57 62.02
CA LEU A 74 -95.80 25.81 62.39
C LEU A 74 -94.70 25.58 63.43
N ILE A 75 -94.90 24.64 64.37
CA ILE A 75 -93.86 24.22 65.33
C ILE A 75 -92.69 23.54 64.61
N GLU A 76 -92.95 22.70 63.61
CA GLU A 76 -91.92 22.06 62.79
C GLU A 76 -91.08 23.09 62.00
N HIS A 77 -91.71 24.15 61.47
CA HIS A 77 -91.02 25.25 60.80
C HIS A 77 -90.15 26.10 61.75
N ALA A 78 -90.56 26.26 63.01
CA ALA A 78 -89.80 27.02 64.00
C ALA A 78 -88.58 26.25 64.56
N ALA A 79 -88.53 24.92 64.43
CA ALA A 79 -87.48 24.07 65.00
C ALA A 79 -86.82 23.12 63.96
N PRO A 80 -86.00 23.64 63.02
CA PRO A 80 -85.40 22.86 61.93
C PRO A 80 -84.26 21.90 62.34
N GLY A 81 -84.14 21.55 63.62
CA GLY A 81 -83.00 20.82 64.17
C GLY A 81 -82.76 19.44 63.52
N GLN A 82 -83.83 18.72 63.15
CA GLN A 82 -83.71 17.39 62.55
C GLN A 82 -83.31 17.44 61.08
N THR A 83 -83.89 18.35 60.30
CA THR A 83 -83.59 18.50 58.86
C THR A 83 -82.16 19.00 58.65
N LEU A 84 -81.70 19.96 59.48
CA LEU A 84 -80.32 20.45 59.45
C LEU A 84 -79.32 19.38 59.87
N ARG A 85 -79.65 18.56 60.89
CA ARG A 85 -78.82 17.42 61.29
C ARG A 85 -78.66 16.40 60.17
N HIS A 86 -79.75 16.02 59.49
CA HIS A 86 -79.69 15.12 58.34
C HIS A 86 -78.86 15.69 57.19
N ALA A 87 -79.00 16.98 56.87
CA ALA A 87 -78.19 17.62 55.83
C ALA A 87 -76.69 17.66 56.21
N LEU A 88 -76.35 17.92 57.47
CA LEU A 88 -74.97 17.88 57.97
C LEU A 88 -74.39 16.46 57.92
N ASP A 89 -75.16 15.45 58.30
CA ASP A 89 -74.72 14.05 58.26
C ASP A 89 -74.50 13.57 56.82
N GLN A 90 -75.39 13.96 55.88
CA GLN A 90 -75.20 13.71 54.45
C GLN A 90 -73.94 14.41 53.90
N ARG A 91 -73.71 15.67 54.28
CA ARG A 91 -72.51 16.41 53.86
C ARG A 91 -71.23 15.80 54.43
N ARG A 92 -71.25 15.35 55.69
CA ARG A 92 -70.13 14.62 56.31
C ARG A 92 -69.83 13.31 55.59
N ALA A 93 -70.86 12.54 55.26
CA ALA A 93 -70.70 11.30 54.49
C ALA A 93 -70.11 11.57 53.10
N ALA A 94 -70.58 12.61 52.40
CA ALA A 94 -70.03 13.00 51.11
C ALA A 94 -68.56 13.47 51.18
N VAL A 95 -68.19 14.22 52.22
CA VAL A 95 -66.79 14.63 52.46
C VAL A 95 -65.91 13.43 52.79
N ALA A 96 -66.39 12.48 53.60
CA ALA A 96 -65.64 11.26 53.90
C ALA A 96 -65.44 10.39 52.65
N ALA A 97 -66.46 10.25 51.81
CA ALA A 97 -66.34 9.54 50.53
C ALA A 97 -65.35 10.24 49.58
N GLY A 98 -65.41 11.58 49.48
CA GLY A 98 -64.46 12.36 48.68
C GLY A 98 -63.02 12.26 49.20
N ALA A 99 -62.82 12.26 50.53
CA ALA A 99 -61.51 12.06 51.13
C ALA A 99 -60.94 10.66 50.83
N HIS A 100 -61.79 9.63 50.84
CA HIS A 100 -61.38 8.28 50.48
C HIS A 100 -60.97 8.18 49.01
N GLN A 101 -61.76 8.76 48.09
CA GLN A 101 -61.43 8.84 46.67
C GLN A 101 -60.12 9.61 46.42
N LEU A 102 -59.90 10.72 47.12
CA LEU A 102 -58.64 11.46 47.03
C LEU A 102 -57.45 10.64 47.54
N SER A 103 -57.64 9.86 48.60
CA SER A 103 -56.61 8.94 49.10
C SER A 103 -56.28 7.87 48.06
N GLU A 104 -57.28 7.25 47.43
CA GLU A 104 -57.08 6.26 46.37
C GLU A 104 -56.35 6.87 45.16
N LEU A 105 -56.80 8.04 44.70
CA LEU A 105 -56.16 8.76 43.60
C LEU A 105 -54.72 9.19 43.93
N SER A 106 -54.45 9.59 45.18
CA SER A 106 -53.08 9.89 45.60
C SER A 106 -52.19 8.65 45.56
N GLY A 107 -52.75 7.48 45.92
CA GLY A 107 -52.06 6.20 45.82
C GLY A 107 -51.77 5.79 44.38
N THR A 108 -52.73 5.97 43.46
CA THR A 108 -52.51 5.66 42.04
C THR A 108 -51.49 6.61 41.40
N VAL A 109 -51.52 7.90 41.73
CA VAL A 109 -50.51 8.87 41.27
C VAL A 109 -49.13 8.50 41.77
N ALA A 110 -48.98 8.10 43.04
CA ALA A 110 -47.70 7.65 43.56
C ALA A 110 -47.17 6.39 42.83
N ALA A 111 -48.05 5.42 42.56
CA ALA A 111 -47.70 4.23 41.79
C ALA A 111 -47.28 4.56 40.35
N LEU A 112 -47.98 5.49 39.69
CA LEU A 112 -47.63 5.95 38.34
C LEU A 112 -46.28 6.69 38.31
N GLN A 113 -45.99 7.52 39.32
CA GLN A 113 -44.69 8.19 39.43
C GLN A 113 -43.54 7.19 39.61
N GLN A 114 -43.76 6.14 40.40
CA GLN A 114 -42.79 5.05 40.54
C GLN A 114 -42.59 4.30 39.23
N ALA A 115 -43.66 3.99 38.51
CA ALA A 115 -43.60 3.34 37.21
C ALA A 115 -42.88 4.22 36.16
N GLU A 116 -43.12 5.52 36.14
CA GLU A 116 -42.44 6.48 35.26
C GLU A 116 -40.95 6.56 35.58
N ALA A 117 -40.58 6.60 36.87
CA ALA A 117 -39.18 6.59 37.29
C ALA A 117 -38.46 5.30 36.86
N ALA A 118 -39.09 4.14 37.04
CA ALA A 118 -38.54 2.86 36.59
C ALA A 118 -38.38 2.80 35.07
N LEU A 119 -39.35 3.32 34.31
CA LEU A 119 -39.29 3.36 32.85
C LEU A 119 -38.19 4.30 32.36
N ARG A 120 -38.01 5.45 32.99
CA ARG A 120 -36.87 6.36 32.70
C ARG A 120 -35.52 5.68 32.94
N GLN A 121 -35.40 4.92 34.02
CA GLN A 121 -34.17 4.16 34.28
C GLN A 121 -33.91 3.11 33.19
N GLN A 122 -34.93 2.34 32.80
CA GLN A 122 -34.81 1.34 31.72
C GLN A 122 -34.46 1.98 30.37
N VAL A 123 -35.02 3.16 30.06
CA VAL A 123 -34.66 3.91 28.86
C VAL A 123 -33.19 4.33 28.91
N GLY A 124 -32.71 4.87 30.03
CA GLY A 124 -31.30 5.23 30.20
C GLY A 124 -30.35 4.03 30.07
N GLU A 125 -30.70 2.88 30.66
CA GLU A 125 -29.94 1.64 30.52
C GLU A 125 -29.90 1.15 29.06
N ARG A 126 -31.05 1.22 28.36
CA ARG A 126 -31.12 0.87 26.94
C ARG A 126 -30.28 1.81 26.08
N GLU A 127 -30.31 3.10 26.32
CA GLU A 127 -29.46 4.08 25.61
C GLU A 127 -27.97 3.81 25.84
N ALA A 128 -27.58 3.48 27.07
CA ALA A 128 -26.20 3.09 27.39
C ALA A 128 -25.78 1.80 26.64
N LEU A 129 -26.65 0.79 26.58
CA LEU A 129 -26.41 -0.44 25.81
C LEU A 129 -26.29 -0.17 24.31
N VAL A 130 -27.14 0.69 23.75
CA VAL A 130 -27.06 1.08 22.33
C VAL A 130 -25.74 1.80 22.04
N ALA A 131 -25.30 2.70 22.91
CA ALA A 131 -24.01 3.37 22.76
C ALA A 131 -22.84 2.39 22.85
N GLN A 132 -22.89 1.41 23.77
CA GLN A 132 -21.89 0.33 23.86
C GLN A 132 -21.88 -0.54 22.60
N HIS A 133 -23.05 -0.89 22.06
CA HIS A 133 -23.16 -1.66 20.82
C HIS A 133 -22.53 -0.91 19.65
N ALA A 134 -22.85 0.38 19.48
CA ALA A 134 -22.27 1.20 18.44
C ALA A 134 -20.73 1.30 18.57
N ALA A 135 -20.22 1.42 19.80
CA ALA A 135 -18.78 1.41 20.05
C ALA A 135 -18.12 0.07 19.70
N LEU A 136 -18.81 -1.06 19.94
CA LEU A 136 -18.33 -2.39 19.55
C LEU A 136 -18.39 -2.58 18.03
N GLU A 137 -19.46 -2.13 17.36
CA GLU A 137 -19.57 -2.15 15.90
C GLU A 137 -18.47 -1.32 15.24
N ALA A 138 -18.11 -0.17 15.81
CA ALA A 138 -17.00 0.64 15.33
C ALA A 138 -15.63 -0.06 15.45
N ARG A 139 -15.47 -1.03 16.37
CA ARG A 139 -14.25 -1.84 16.52
C ARG A 139 -14.19 -3.05 15.59
N LEU A 140 -15.33 -3.54 15.08
CA LEU A 140 -15.35 -4.64 14.11
C LEU A 140 -14.48 -4.41 12.86
N PRO A 141 -14.49 -3.25 12.19
CA PRO A 141 -13.64 -3.04 11.02
C PRO A 141 -12.14 -3.07 11.38
N GLU A 142 -11.76 -2.59 12.57
CA GLU A 142 -10.37 -2.68 13.04
C GLU A 142 -9.96 -4.15 13.26
N LEU A 143 -10.82 -4.96 13.88
CA LEU A 143 -10.58 -6.40 14.05
C LEU A 143 -10.50 -7.13 12.72
N GLN A 144 -11.38 -6.81 11.77
CA GLN A 144 -11.32 -7.36 10.40
C GLN A 144 -10.05 -6.96 9.67
N ARG A 145 -9.58 -5.71 9.85
CA ARG A 145 -8.31 -5.24 9.31
C ARG A 145 -7.14 -6.01 9.93
N LEU A 146 -7.13 -6.20 11.25
CA LEU A 146 -6.10 -7.00 11.94
C LEU A 146 -6.10 -8.46 11.48
N GLN A 147 -7.26 -9.06 11.27
CA GLN A 147 -7.37 -10.41 10.72
C GLN A 147 -6.78 -10.51 9.31
N ARG A 148 -7.07 -9.54 8.43
CA ARG A 148 -6.46 -9.49 7.09
C ARG A 148 -4.95 -9.34 7.15
N LEU A 149 -4.44 -8.45 8.01
CA LEU A 149 -3.00 -8.26 8.21
C LEU A 149 -2.33 -9.53 8.74
N ALA A 150 -2.99 -10.27 9.64
CA ALA A 150 -2.48 -11.56 10.11
C ALA A 150 -2.37 -12.58 8.97
N GLN A 151 -3.38 -12.67 8.10
CA GLN A 151 -3.35 -13.53 6.91
C GLN A 151 -2.25 -13.11 5.93
N GLU A 152 -2.03 -11.81 5.74
CA GLU A 152 -0.94 -11.28 4.92
C GLU A 152 0.44 -11.64 5.51
N VAL A 153 0.60 -11.59 6.84
CA VAL A 153 1.83 -11.99 7.53
C VAL A 153 2.11 -13.48 7.32
N ASP A 154 1.11 -14.35 7.42
CA ASP A 154 1.28 -15.78 7.15
C ASP A 154 1.63 -16.03 5.68
N GLY A 155 1.01 -15.28 4.76
CA GLY A 155 1.38 -15.25 3.34
C GLY A 155 2.86 -14.87 3.13
N LEU A 156 3.30 -13.77 3.75
CA LEU A 156 4.70 -13.31 3.67
C LEU A 156 5.67 -14.32 4.28
N ARG A 157 5.33 -14.99 5.38
CA ARG A 157 6.15 -16.07 5.96
C ARG A 157 6.35 -17.22 4.99
N SER A 158 5.28 -17.68 4.34
CA SER A 158 5.38 -18.74 3.32
C SER A 158 6.23 -18.32 2.12
N GLN A 159 6.17 -17.02 1.72
CA GLN A 159 7.01 -16.49 0.65
C GLN A 159 8.48 -16.43 1.07
N VAL A 160 8.78 -16.03 2.30
CA VAL A 160 10.15 -16.03 2.85
C VAL A 160 10.71 -17.45 2.89
N GLU A 161 9.95 -18.44 3.38
CA GLU A 161 10.37 -19.85 3.36
C GLU A 161 10.66 -20.35 1.94
N CYS A 162 9.83 -19.96 0.96
CA CYS A 162 10.05 -20.31 -0.44
C CYS A 162 11.34 -19.67 -0.99
N VAL A 163 11.57 -18.39 -0.70
CA VAL A 163 12.79 -17.67 -1.10
C VAL A 163 14.03 -18.27 -0.44
N GLU A 164 13.95 -18.65 0.84
CA GLU A 164 15.06 -19.29 1.54
C GLU A 164 15.40 -20.67 0.93
N ARG A 165 14.40 -21.48 0.58
CA ARG A 165 14.62 -22.76 -0.13
C ARG A 165 15.22 -22.55 -1.52
N ASN A 166 14.74 -21.55 -2.26
CA ASN A 166 15.28 -21.24 -3.58
C ASN A 166 16.72 -20.71 -3.47
N ARG A 167 17.01 -19.92 -2.43
CA ARG A 167 18.34 -19.44 -2.13
C ARG A 167 19.29 -20.59 -1.80
N SER A 168 18.90 -21.52 -0.94
CA SER A 168 19.76 -22.68 -0.61
C SER A 168 20.00 -23.55 -1.84
N ALA A 169 18.98 -23.77 -2.68
CA ALA A 169 19.14 -24.50 -3.94
C ALA A 169 20.10 -23.77 -4.91
N ALA A 170 20.00 -22.44 -5.02
CA ALA A 170 20.91 -21.65 -5.83
C ALA A 170 22.34 -21.65 -5.26
N GLU A 171 22.51 -21.60 -3.94
CA GLU A 171 23.82 -21.71 -3.29
C GLU A 171 24.47 -23.08 -3.60
N GLU A 172 23.71 -24.19 -3.48
CA GLU A 172 24.18 -25.53 -3.87
C GLU A 172 24.55 -25.61 -5.36
N GLU A 173 23.76 -25.02 -6.26
CA GLU A 173 24.08 -24.95 -7.70
C GLU A 173 25.38 -24.15 -7.94
N THR A 174 25.57 -23.02 -7.24
CA THR A 174 26.80 -22.23 -7.37
C THR A 174 28.03 -22.98 -6.87
N GLU A 175 27.93 -23.69 -5.75
CA GLU A 175 29.02 -24.53 -5.24
C GLU A 175 29.38 -25.65 -6.23
N GLN A 176 28.38 -26.28 -6.85
CA GLN A 176 28.59 -27.29 -7.89
C GLN A 176 29.28 -26.70 -9.12
N LEU A 177 28.88 -25.52 -9.58
CA LEU A 177 29.50 -24.84 -10.72
C LEU A 177 30.93 -24.40 -10.42
N GLU A 178 31.20 -23.87 -9.22
CA GLU A 178 32.55 -23.53 -8.78
C GLU A 178 33.46 -24.77 -8.71
N ALA A 179 32.96 -25.89 -8.19
CA ALA A 179 33.69 -27.15 -8.18
C ALA A 179 33.98 -27.67 -9.60
N GLN A 180 33.02 -27.56 -10.52
CA GLN A 180 33.21 -27.93 -11.93
C GLN A 180 34.24 -27.03 -12.61
N LEU A 181 34.21 -25.71 -12.37
CA LEU A 181 35.20 -24.77 -12.91
C LEU A 181 36.59 -25.03 -12.33
N ALA A 182 36.71 -25.31 -11.03
CA ALA A 182 37.97 -25.71 -10.41
C ALA A 182 38.54 -26.98 -11.06
N GLN A 183 37.69 -27.99 -11.29
CA GLN A 183 38.11 -29.22 -11.95
C GLN A 183 38.54 -28.99 -13.40
N GLN A 184 37.79 -28.19 -14.17
CA GLN A 184 38.14 -27.86 -15.55
C GLN A 184 39.45 -27.08 -15.62
N THR A 185 39.64 -26.09 -14.74
CA THR A 185 40.89 -25.30 -14.71
C THR A 185 42.10 -26.16 -14.33
N GLU A 186 41.95 -27.12 -13.41
CA GLU A 186 43.01 -28.08 -13.11
C GLU A 186 43.34 -28.98 -14.32
N GLN A 187 42.32 -29.48 -15.03
CA GLN A 187 42.53 -30.24 -16.27
C GLN A 187 43.23 -29.42 -17.35
N PHE A 188 42.85 -28.14 -17.53
CA PHE A 188 43.53 -27.23 -18.46
C PHE A 188 44.99 -26.99 -18.06
N LEU A 189 45.28 -26.81 -16.77
CA LEU A 189 46.66 -26.65 -16.28
C LEU A 189 47.49 -27.90 -16.53
N LEU A 190 46.94 -29.10 -16.30
CA LEU A 190 47.60 -30.37 -16.58
C LEU A 190 47.85 -30.56 -18.08
N LEU A 191 46.85 -30.31 -18.93
CA LEU A 191 46.97 -30.40 -20.39
C LEU A 191 47.97 -29.37 -20.93
N SER A 192 47.91 -28.12 -20.47
CA SER A 192 48.86 -27.07 -20.84
C SER A 192 50.29 -27.44 -20.43
N LYS A 193 50.47 -27.96 -19.21
CA LYS A 193 51.77 -28.45 -18.73
C LYS A 193 52.28 -29.59 -19.61
N ALA A 194 51.43 -30.56 -19.94
CA ALA A 194 51.77 -31.68 -20.82
C ALA A 194 52.16 -31.19 -22.24
N GLN A 195 51.39 -30.28 -22.83
CA GLN A 195 51.70 -29.66 -24.12
C GLN A 195 53.01 -28.88 -24.09
N MET A 196 53.26 -28.10 -23.03
CA MET A 196 54.52 -27.38 -22.86
C MET A 196 55.71 -28.33 -22.70
N THR A 197 55.54 -29.47 -22.02
CA THR A 197 56.59 -30.50 -21.97
C THR A 197 56.83 -31.15 -23.33
N HIS A 198 55.78 -31.42 -24.10
CA HIS A 198 55.88 -31.96 -25.45
C HIS A 198 56.59 -30.98 -26.40
N LEU A 199 56.15 -29.72 -26.43
CA LEU A 199 56.78 -28.67 -27.24
C LEU A 199 58.24 -28.46 -26.86
N ARG A 200 58.58 -28.49 -25.55
CA ARG A 200 59.98 -28.43 -25.12
C ARG A 200 60.79 -29.63 -25.61
N ALA A 201 60.21 -30.84 -25.62
CA ALA A 201 60.87 -32.03 -26.15
C ALA A 201 61.06 -31.94 -27.67
N ASP A 202 60.03 -31.52 -28.41
CA ASP A 202 60.08 -31.34 -29.87
C ASP A 202 61.13 -30.28 -30.25
N VAL A 203 61.12 -29.12 -29.58
CA VAL A 203 62.11 -28.05 -29.81
C VAL A 203 63.52 -28.55 -29.51
N ARG A 204 63.71 -29.32 -28.42
CA ARG A 204 65.00 -29.95 -28.11
C ARG A 204 65.43 -30.97 -29.17
N ALA A 205 64.50 -31.69 -29.80
CA ALA A 205 64.79 -32.64 -30.87
C ALA A 205 65.05 -31.96 -32.23
N LEU A 206 64.40 -30.82 -32.50
CA LEU A 206 64.54 -30.07 -33.76
C LEU A 206 65.79 -29.18 -33.77
N LEU A 207 66.19 -28.62 -32.64
CA LEU A 207 67.41 -27.81 -32.51
C LEU A 207 68.69 -28.47 -33.08
N PRO A 208 69.04 -29.73 -32.74
CA PRO A 208 70.22 -30.38 -33.31
C PRO A 208 70.06 -30.64 -34.81
N LYS A 209 68.85 -30.99 -35.28
CA LYS A 209 68.58 -31.15 -36.73
C LYS A 209 68.76 -29.83 -37.49
N ALA A 210 68.29 -28.72 -36.93
CA ALA A 210 68.48 -27.39 -37.49
C ALA A 210 69.96 -26.98 -37.51
N LYS A 211 70.69 -27.23 -36.41
CA LYS A 211 72.15 -27.00 -36.35
C LYS A 211 72.90 -27.84 -37.39
N GLN A 212 72.52 -29.11 -37.57
CA GLN A 212 73.13 -30.00 -38.54
C GLN A 212 72.85 -29.56 -39.98
N ARG A 213 71.62 -29.15 -40.29
CA ARG A 213 71.29 -28.55 -41.60
C ARG A 213 72.04 -27.25 -41.84
N HIS A 214 72.16 -26.40 -40.84
CA HIS A 214 72.92 -25.15 -40.95
C HIS A 214 74.41 -25.42 -41.21
N ALA A 215 75.00 -26.39 -40.51
CA ALA A 215 76.38 -26.83 -40.75
C ALA A 215 76.56 -27.40 -42.17
N ALA A 216 75.60 -28.22 -42.64
CA ALA A 216 75.63 -28.76 -44.00
C ALA A 216 75.54 -27.65 -45.06
N ILE A 217 74.67 -26.64 -44.86
CA ILE A 217 74.58 -25.48 -45.75
C ILE A 217 75.87 -24.65 -45.72
N ALA A 218 76.48 -24.47 -44.55
CA ALA A 218 77.75 -23.75 -44.44
C ALA A 218 78.88 -24.50 -45.15
N GLN A 219 78.91 -25.83 -45.07
CA GLN A 219 79.88 -26.67 -45.75
C GLN A 219 79.69 -26.64 -47.28
N THR A 220 78.46 -26.77 -47.77
CA THR A 220 78.20 -26.65 -49.20
C THR A 220 78.54 -25.25 -49.70
N ARG A 221 78.23 -24.19 -48.94
CA ARG A 221 78.66 -22.82 -49.31
C ARG A 221 80.18 -22.68 -49.42
N ARG A 222 80.95 -23.29 -48.52
CA ARG A 222 82.42 -23.30 -48.62
C ARG A 222 82.89 -24.03 -49.87
N GLN A 223 82.31 -25.19 -50.17
CA GLN A 223 82.62 -25.94 -51.40
C GLN A 223 82.32 -25.09 -52.65
N TRP A 224 81.16 -24.43 -52.70
CA TRP A 224 80.82 -23.50 -53.78
C TRP A 224 81.80 -22.34 -53.90
N GLN A 225 82.29 -21.78 -52.78
CA GLN A 225 83.30 -20.71 -52.80
C GLN A 225 84.65 -21.21 -53.29
N GLU A 226 85.08 -22.40 -52.87
CA GLU A 226 86.31 -23.05 -53.35
C GLU A 226 86.23 -23.36 -54.84
N ASP A 227 85.12 -23.94 -55.31
CA ASP A 227 84.91 -24.22 -56.72
C ASP A 227 84.83 -22.94 -57.55
N ALA A 228 84.15 -21.89 -57.06
CA ALA A 228 84.13 -20.58 -57.71
C ALA A 228 85.54 -19.96 -57.80
N ALA A 229 86.38 -20.10 -56.77
CA ALA A 229 87.77 -19.63 -56.82
C ALA A 229 88.59 -20.42 -57.85
N ARG A 230 88.44 -21.74 -57.91
CA ARG A 230 89.09 -22.59 -58.94
C ARG A 230 88.66 -22.21 -60.35
N TYR A 231 87.36 -21.96 -60.56
CA TYR A 231 86.87 -21.50 -61.87
C TYR A 231 87.43 -20.12 -62.22
N ALA A 232 87.55 -19.19 -61.26
CA ALA A 232 88.17 -17.89 -61.50
C ALA A 232 89.65 -18.01 -61.88
N GLU A 233 90.41 -18.91 -61.22
CA GLU A 233 91.81 -19.19 -61.58
C GLU A 233 91.93 -19.79 -62.99
N LEU A 234 91.08 -20.77 -63.33
CA LEU A 234 91.04 -21.37 -64.65
C LEU A 234 90.64 -20.36 -65.74
N ASP A 235 89.70 -19.45 -65.45
CA ASP A 235 89.33 -18.38 -66.37
C ASP A 235 90.50 -17.41 -66.63
N VAL A 236 91.31 -17.09 -65.61
CA VAL A 236 92.53 -16.30 -65.79
C VAL A 236 93.54 -17.03 -66.68
N VAL A 237 93.71 -18.34 -66.51
CA VAL A 237 94.60 -19.15 -67.36
C VAL A 237 94.06 -19.21 -68.80
N LEU A 238 92.77 -19.45 -68.99
CA LEU A 238 92.14 -19.46 -70.31
C LEU A 238 92.21 -18.09 -71.00
N GLN A 239 92.08 -16.99 -70.26
CA GLN A 239 92.27 -15.65 -70.81
C GLN A 239 93.70 -15.46 -71.31
N LYS A 240 94.71 -15.87 -70.53
CA LYS A 240 96.12 -15.83 -70.95
C LYS A 240 96.37 -16.69 -72.19
N GLU A 241 95.82 -17.91 -72.26
CA GLU A 241 95.95 -18.76 -73.44
C GLU A 241 95.25 -18.16 -74.67
N ARG A 242 94.09 -17.52 -74.50
CA ARG A 242 93.40 -16.80 -75.57
C ARG A 242 94.20 -15.60 -76.07
N GLU A 243 94.82 -14.85 -75.17
CA GLU A 243 95.72 -13.75 -75.52
C GLU A 243 96.90 -14.27 -76.35
N VAL A 244 97.55 -15.36 -75.90
CA VAL A 244 98.64 -16.02 -76.64
C VAL A 244 98.16 -16.51 -78.01
N LEU A 245 97.01 -17.18 -78.10
CA LEU A 245 96.43 -17.61 -79.37
C LEU A 245 96.06 -16.44 -80.28
N SER A 246 95.66 -15.29 -79.74
CA SER A 246 95.40 -14.08 -80.52
C SER A 246 96.68 -13.52 -81.13
N LEU A 247 97.80 -13.58 -80.40
CA LEU A 247 99.12 -13.20 -80.90
C LEU A 247 99.59 -14.18 -81.98
N TYR A 248 99.39 -15.49 -81.81
CA TYR A 248 99.66 -16.48 -82.85
C TYR A 248 98.80 -16.26 -84.09
N ARG A 249 97.49 -16.01 -83.94
CA ARG A 249 96.62 -15.68 -85.08
C ARG A 249 97.02 -14.39 -85.79
N ALA A 250 97.45 -13.37 -85.05
CA ALA A 250 97.97 -12.14 -85.64
C ALA A 250 99.28 -12.38 -86.38
N ALA A 251 100.16 -13.23 -85.85
CA ALA A 251 101.39 -13.67 -86.52
C ALA A 251 101.08 -14.50 -87.76
N ASP A 252 100.13 -15.43 -87.70
CA ASP A 252 99.68 -16.24 -88.83
C ASP A 252 99.00 -15.39 -89.91
N GLN A 253 98.24 -14.36 -89.53
CA GLN A 253 97.69 -13.38 -90.47
C GLN A 253 98.81 -12.54 -91.11
N MET A 254 99.80 -12.09 -90.34
CA MET A 254 100.97 -11.40 -90.90
C MET A 254 101.78 -12.31 -91.84
N ILE A 255 101.90 -13.60 -91.52
CA ILE A 255 102.55 -14.60 -92.36
C ILE A 255 101.73 -14.86 -93.61
N ALA A 256 100.40 -14.97 -93.53
CA ALA A 256 99.51 -15.13 -94.67
C ALA A 256 99.49 -13.90 -95.59
N ASP A 257 99.47 -12.69 -95.01
CA ASP A 257 99.58 -11.42 -95.75
C ASP A 257 100.97 -11.26 -96.40
N ALA A 258 102.04 -11.75 -95.76
CA ALA A 258 103.41 -11.73 -96.29
C ALA A 258 103.69 -12.84 -97.31
N LEU A 259 103.00 -13.98 -97.20
CA LEU A 259 103.05 -15.11 -98.13
C LEU A 259 102.05 -15.00 -99.27
N GLY A 260 101.43 -13.82 -99.45
CA GLY A 260 100.44 -13.54 -100.50
C GLY A 260 100.70 -14.35 -101.77
N ASP A 261 99.65 -15.04 -102.23
CA ASP A 261 99.65 -16.03 -103.31
C ASP A 261 100.78 -15.81 -104.31
N GLN A 262 101.88 -16.55 -104.13
CA GLN A 262 103.09 -16.42 -104.92
C GLN A 262 102.80 -16.72 -106.40
N PRO A 263 103.23 -15.85 -107.33
CA PRO A 263 103.59 -16.25 -108.68
C PRO A 263 105.10 -16.56 -108.77
N GLU A 264 105.40 -17.42 -109.73
CA GLU A 264 106.70 -18.01 -110.04
C GLU A 264 107.82 -17.01 -110.32
N VAL A 265 109.01 -17.45 -109.94
CA VAL A 265 110.28 -16.73 -109.89
C VAL A 265 111.02 -16.87 -111.23
N GLN A 266 111.46 -15.74 -111.78
CA GLN A 266 112.73 -15.66 -112.51
C GLN A 266 113.72 -14.78 -111.74
N SER A 267 114.96 -15.27 -111.66
CA SER A 267 116.18 -14.67 -111.11
C SER A 267 116.38 -14.75 -109.58
N ALA A 268 117.17 -15.76 -109.20
CA ALA A 268 117.56 -16.15 -107.84
C ALA A 268 118.34 -15.08 -107.02
N GLN A 269 118.73 -13.95 -107.63
CA GLN A 269 119.44 -12.87 -106.92
C GLN A 269 118.51 -11.91 -106.15
N ALA A 270 117.24 -11.77 -106.58
CA ALA A 270 116.24 -10.99 -105.83
C ALA A 270 115.70 -11.77 -104.61
N LEU A 271 115.63 -13.11 -104.73
CA LEU A 271 115.25 -14.00 -103.62
C LEU A 271 116.25 -13.96 -102.48
N LEU A 272 117.55 -13.92 -102.75
CA LEU A 272 118.56 -13.89 -101.67
C LEU A 272 118.55 -12.57 -100.87
N GLN A 273 118.24 -11.43 -101.52
CA GLN A 273 118.08 -10.16 -100.79
C GLN A 273 116.75 -10.07 -100.02
N LYS A 274 115.67 -10.69 -100.54
CA LYS A 274 114.40 -10.79 -99.81
C LYS A 274 114.49 -11.77 -98.64
N VAL A 275 115.10 -12.94 -98.81
CA VAL A 275 115.31 -13.93 -97.75
C VAL A 275 116.20 -13.38 -96.64
N GLY A 276 117.23 -12.57 -96.97
CA GLY A 276 118.03 -11.86 -95.97
C GLY A 276 117.20 -10.91 -95.09
N ARG A 277 116.32 -10.10 -95.70
CA ARG A 277 115.41 -9.23 -94.93
C ARG A 277 114.35 -9.99 -94.14
N PHE A 278 113.87 -11.12 -94.68
CA PHE A 278 112.90 -11.97 -93.99
C PHE A 278 113.51 -12.69 -92.79
N LEU A 279 114.78 -13.11 -92.85
CA LEU A 279 115.47 -13.70 -91.70
C LEU A 279 115.71 -12.66 -90.60
N GLU A 280 116.11 -11.43 -90.93
CA GLU A 280 116.24 -10.36 -89.94
C GLU A 280 114.90 -9.98 -89.28
N GLN A 281 113.81 -10.00 -90.04
CA GLN A 281 112.46 -9.75 -89.48
C GLN A 281 111.96 -10.93 -88.65
N ALA A 282 112.21 -12.17 -89.07
CA ALA A 282 111.89 -13.36 -88.29
C ALA A 282 112.70 -13.41 -86.98
N ASP A 283 113.97 -13.04 -87.01
CA ASP A 283 114.83 -12.95 -85.82
C ASP A 283 114.38 -11.83 -84.88
N ALA A 284 113.91 -10.68 -85.41
CA ALA A 284 113.34 -9.61 -84.58
C ALA A 284 112.00 -10.01 -83.92
N ILE A 285 111.18 -10.82 -84.60
CA ILE A 285 109.94 -11.36 -84.05
C ILE A 285 110.24 -12.44 -83.01
N LEU A 286 111.18 -13.36 -83.30
CA LEU A 286 111.63 -14.38 -82.35
C LEU A 286 112.26 -13.75 -81.10
N ALA A 287 113.04 -12.67 -81.24
CA ALA A 287 113.57 -11.92 -80.11
C ALA A 287 112.47 -11.33 -79.22
N ARG A 288 111.39 -10.80 -79.82
CA ARG A 288 110.22 -10.30 -79.08
C ARG A 288 109.42 -11.41 -78.40
N VAL A 289 109.28 -12.56 -79.05
CA VAL A 289 108.62 -13.74 -78.47
C VAL A 289 109.43 -14.27 -77.28
N LEU A 290 110.76 -14.35 -77.40
CA LEU A 290 111.63 -14.77 -76.30
C LEU A 290 111.66 -13.76 -75.15
N GLU A 291 111.61 -12.44 -75.41
CA GLU A 291 111.44 -11.44 -74.34
C GLU A 291 110.08 -11.55 -73.65
N ALA A 292 109.01 -11.80 -74.39
CA ALA A 292 107.67 -12.01 -73.81
C ALA A 292 107.63 -13.30 -72.98
N GLN A 293 108.33 -14.35 -73.43
CA GLN A 293 108.43 -15.63 -72.72
C GLN A 293 109.29 -15.50 -71.44
N ALA A 294 110.40 -14.76 -71.49
CA ALA A 294 111.22 -14.46 -70.31
C ALA A 294 110.45 -13.64 -69.27
N ARG A 295 109.67 -12.63 -69.70
CA ARG A 295 108.81 -11.85 -68.80
C ARG A 295 107.67 -12.68 -68.21
N ALA A 296 107.13 -13.64 -68.95
CA ALA A 296 106.12 -14.57 -68.45
C ALA A 296 106.69 -15.54 -67.40
N GLU A 297 107.92 -16.02 -67.59
CA GLU A 297 108.61 -16.88 -66.61
C GLU A 297 109.00 -16.14 -65.32
N GLU A 298 109.41 -14.86 -65.40
CA GLU A 298 109.66 -14.03 -64.22
C GLU A 298 108.37 -13.75 -63.42
N ALA A 299 107.25 -13.52 -64.10
CA ALA A 299 105.94 -13.39 -63.47
C ALA A 299 105.46 -14.71 -62.81
N GLN A 300 105.78 -15.87 -63.39
CA GLN A 300 105.51 -17.17 -62.80
C GLN A 300 106.35 -17.45 -61.54
N LYS A 301 107.63 -17.04 -61.52
CA LYS A 301 108.48 -17.18 -60.32
C LYS A 301 108.03 -16.29 -59.16
N LEU A 302 107.49 -15.10 -59.44
CA LEU A 302 106.89 -14.23 -58.42
C LEU A 302 105.56 -14.78 -57.87
N PHE A 303 104.79 -15.50 -58.68
CA PHE A 303 103.51 -16.10 -58.24
C PHE A 303 103.70 -17.37 -57.41
N VAL A 304 104.74 -18.18 -57.67
CA VAL A 304 105.08 -19.37 -56.85
C VAL A 304 105.75 -19.01 -55.53
N ALA A 305 106.43 -17.85 -55.44
CA ALA A 305 107.05 -17.37 -54.20
C ALA A 305 106.10 -16.56 -53.28
N GLY A 306 104.97 -16.06 -53.79
CA GLY A 306 103.97 -15.30 -53.01
C GLY A 306 102.93 -16.18 -52.28
N GLY A 307 102.99 -17.50 -52.44
CA GLY A 307 102.01 -18.45 -51.91
C GLY A 307 102.32 -19.05 -50.54
N SER A 308 103.17 -18.41 -49.71
CA SER A 308 103.34 -18.80 -48.30
C SER A 308 103.23 -17.59 -47.37
N ALA A 309 101.99 -17.21 -47.06
CA ALA A 309 101.59 -16.54 -45.83
C ALA A 309 100.13 -16.89 -45.53
#